data_AF-A0A316A658-F1
#
_entry.id   AF-A0A316A658-F1
#
_cell.length_a   1.000
_cell.length_b   1.000
_cell.length_c   1.000
_cell.angle_alpha   90.00
_cell.angle_beta   90.00
_cell.angle_gamma   90.00
#
_symmetry.space_group_name_H-M   'P 1'
#
loop_
_entity.id
_entity.type
_entity.pdbx_description
1 polymer ?
#
loop_
_entity_poly.entity_id
_entity_poly.type
_entity_poly.pdbx_seq_one_letter_code
_entity_poly.pdbx_strand_id
1 'polypeptide(L)'
;MPLAALQQALAEAGEGRLVDDLLAAALADMRASRHPFEAELEGCLLLASLVEELTADVEGDDDGPSTDDVVERPIQQQVNALVALLLSAAEQEGSPDDAGLLRVLSTLLGGRGADTAKAAAERLVAAGVSLPRWAAPAGRPAVERVWCYRDTLGVQESIVVEFAYGHRQHAMSVLIDHELGGGVKDVWFTEGRDVARLRSDYASASATEPITEVLDLGPAEAAARLQRALEHPPCPEQPDQAEDVVRFLPLLRSRAAWLTEATAEVTPAP
;
A
#
# COMPACT_ATOMS: atom_id res chain seq x y z
N MET A 1 10.16 -7.46 -23.15
CA MET A 1 10.59 -6.35 -24.02
C MET A 1 11.76 -5.64 -23.35
N PRO A 2 12.86 -5.31 -24.06
CA PRO A 2 13.98 -4.58 -23.46
C PRO A 2 13.55 -3.17 -23.04
N LEU A 3 14.09 -2.65 -21.93
CA LEU A 3 13.74 -1.35 -21.32
C LEU A 3 13.78 -0.21 -22.35
N ALA A 4 14.77 -0.22 -23.26
CA ALA A 4 14.90 0.77 -24.33
C ALA A 4 13.73 0.76 -25.33
N ALA A 5 13.15 -0.41 -25.62
CA ALA A 5 11.99 -0.51 -26.52
C ALA A 5 10.68 -0.10 -25.82
N LEU A 6 10.58 -0.30 -24.50
CA LEU A 6 9.47 0.20 -23.69
C LEU A 6 9.54 1.73 -23.54
N GLN A 7 10.73 2.28 -23.26
CA GLN A 7 10.98 3.73 -23.23
C GLN A 7 10.65 4.39 -24.56
N GLN A 8 11.04 3.76 -25.68
CA GLN A 8 10.72 4.27 -27.00
C GLN A 8 9.23 4.17 -27.33
N ALA A 9 8.54 3.08 -26.94
CA ALA A 9 7.11 2.94 -27.13
C ALA A 9 6.30 3.98 -26.34
N LEU A 10 6.67 4.26 -25.09
CA LEU A 10 6.00 5.26 -24.24
C LEU A 10 6.37 6.70 -24.65
N ALA A 11 7.59 6.93 -25.15
CA ALA A 11 7.98 8.22 -25.75
C ALA A 11 7.21 8.50 -27.04
N GLU A 12 6.92 7.48 -27.85
CA GLU A 12 6.13 7.58 -29.08
C GLU A 12 4.63 7.73 -28.79
N ALA A 13 4.15 7.29 -27.63
CA ALA A 13 2.74 7.38 -27.21
C ALA A 13 2.37 8.66 -26.42
N GLY A 14 3.34 9.53 -26.09
CA GLY A 14 3.10 10.72 -25.26
C GLY A 14 3.05 10.45 -23.75
N GLU A 15 3.20 9.19 -23.34
CA GLU A 15 3.23 8.71 -21.94
C GLU A 15 4.53 9.10 -21.21
N GLY A 16 5.61 9.45 -21.93
CA GLY A 16 6.84 9.94 -21.31
C GLY A 16 6.65 11.21 -20.48
N ARG A 17 5.78 12.13 -20.92
CA ARG A 17 5.46 13.35 -20.17
C ARG A 17 4.63 13.06 -18.92
N LEU A 18 3.76 12.05 -18.97
CA LEU A 18 2.96 11.62 -17.83
C LEU A 18 3.86 11.10 -16.70
N VAL A 19 4.82 10.23 -17.03
CA VAL A 19 5.77 9.69 -16.04
C VAL A 19 6.61 10.82 -15.43
N ASP A 20 7.07 11.77 -16.23
CA ASP A 20 7.85 12.91 -15.75
C ASP A 20 7.03 13.82 -14.81
N ASP A 21 5.77 14.11 -15.16
CA ASP A 21 4.88 14.96 -14.36
C ASP A 21 4.51 14.26 -13.02
N LEU A 22 4.17 12.97 -13.06
CA LEU A 22 3.87 12.17 -11.85
C LEU A 22 5.11 12.01 -10.96
N LEU A 23 6.28 11.76 -11.55
CA LEU A 23 7.53 11.65 -10.80
C LEU A 23 7.88 13.00 -10.15
N ALA A 24 7.73 14.11 -10.87
CA ALA A 24 8.00 15.44 -10.32
C ALA A 24 7.09 15.78 -9.14
N ALA A 25 5.79 15.44 -9.24
CA ALA A 25 4.83 15.59 -8.14
C ALA A 25 5.24 14.74 -6.93
N ALA A 26 5.45 13.43 -7.14
CA ALA A 26 5.85 12.53 -6.07
C ALA A 26 7.16 12.95 -5.39
N LEU A 27 8.16 13.43 -6.14
CA LEU A 27 9.41 13.92 -5.56
C LEU A 27 9.20 15.21 -4.75
N ALA A 28 8.25 16.07 -5.13
CA ALA A 28 7.89 17.23 -4.31
C ALA A 28 7.28 16.79 -2.97
N ASP A 29 6.42 15.78 -2.98
CA ASP A 29 5.77 15.25 -1.78
C ASP A 29 6.75 14.45 -0.88
N MET A 30 7.65 13.66 -1.47
CA MET A 30 8.75 13.00 -0.74
C MET A 30 9.66 14.02 -0.03
N ARG A 31 9.93 15.15 -0.68
CA ARG A 31 10.73 16.24 -0.10
C ARG A 31 9.99 16.94 1.04
N ALA A 32 8.66 17.06 0.95
CA ALA A 32 7.82 17.64 1.98
C ALA A 32 7.66 16.70 3.20
N SER A 33 7.73 15.39 2.96
CA SER A 33 7.55 14.35 3.97
C SER A 33 8.53 14.46 5.13
N ARG A 34 8.00 14.41 6.35
CA ARG A 34 8.76 14.59 7.59
C ARG A 34 8.93 13.30 8.38
N HIS A 35 8.15 12.27 8.08
CA HIS A 35 8.21 10.98 8.77
C HIS A 35 7.87 9.82 7.83
N PRO A 36 8.21 8.57 8.22
CA PRO A 36 8.16 7.44 7.30
C PRO A 36 6.74 7.14 6.82
N PHE A 37 5.76 7.21 7.72
CA PHE A 37 4.36 6.96 7.38
C PHE A 37 3.78 7.94 6.34
N GLU A 38 4.13 9.23 6.43
CA GLU A 38 3.72 10.24 5.44
C GLU A 38 4.29 9.88 4.07
N ALA A 39 5.59 9.57 3.99
CA ALA A 39 6.22 9.15 2.75
C ALA A 39 5.62 7.85 2.18
N GLU A 40 5.22 6.91 3.04
CA GLU A 40 4.51 5.69 2.61
C GLU A 40 3.13 5.99 2.02
N LEU A 41 2.38 6.95 2.59
CA LEU A 41 1.10 7.40 2.02
C LEU A 41 1.28 8.09 0.67
N GLU A 42 2.28 8.96 0.53
CA GLU A 42 2.59 9.61 -0.74
C GLU A 42 3.03 8.60 -1.82
N GLY A 43 3.79 7.57 -1.42
CA GLY A 43 4.12 6.46 -2.32
C GLY A 43 2.89 5.67 -2.77
N CYS A 44 1.89 5.50 -1.90
CA CYS A 44 0.60 4.90 -2.24
C CYS A 44 -0.18 5.76 -3.25
N LEU A 45 -0.23 7.08 -3.04
CA LEU A 45 -0.90 8.00 -3.97
C LEU A 45 -0.26 7.95 -5.37
N LEU A 46 1.07 7.97 -5.44
CA LEU A 46 1.79 7.80 -6.72
C LEU A 46 1.39 6.51 -7.44
N LEU A 47 1.36 5.38 -6.73
CA LEU A 47 0.99 4.09 -7.33
C LEU A 47 -0.48 4.06 -7.76
N ALA A 48 -1.38 4.69 -7.00
CA ALA A 48 -2.78 4.82 -7.36
C ALA A 48 -2.97 5.66 -8.63
N SER A 49 -2.31 6.81 -8.72
CA SER A 49 -2.36 7.67 -9.92
C SER A 49 -1.85 6.96 -11.17
N LEU A 50 -0.83 6.10 -11.06
CA LEU A 50 -0.38 5.28 -12.19
C LEU A 50 -1.46 4.29 -12.68
N VAL A 51 -2.28 3.76 -11.77
CA VAL A 51 -3.39 2.87 -12.12
C VAL A 51 -4.52 3.67 -12.75
N GLU A 52 -4.93 4.77 -12.12
CA GLU A 52 -6.02 5.64 -12.60
C GLU A 52 -5.78 6.11 -14.04
N GLU A 53 -4.59 6.61 -14.33
CA GLU A 53 -4.21 7.10 -15.67
C GLU A 53 -4.28 5.99 -16.72
N LEU A 54 -3.88 4.76 -16.39
CA LEU A 54 -3.97 3.61 -17.30
C LEU A 54 -5.40 3.11 -17.51
N THR A 55 -6.29 3.36 -16.55
CA THR A 55 -7.71 2.97 -16.63
C THR A 55 -8.60 4.03 -17.28
N ALA A 56 -8.20 5.31 -17.25
CA ALA A 56 -8.97 6.42 -17.79
C ALA A 56 -9.23 6.31 -19.32
N ASP A 57 -8.34 5.64 -20.06
CA ASP A 57 -8.49 5.41 -21.50
C ASP A 57 -9.46 4.26 -21.86
N VAL A 58 -9.93 3.47 -20.88
CA VAL A 58 -10.82 2.32 -21.11
C VAL A 58 -12.29 2.72 -21.07
N GLU A 59 -12.65 3.83 -20.43
CA GLU A 59 -14.05 4.27 -20.29
C GLU A 59 -14.62 5.02 -21.52
N GLY A 60 -13.90 4.98 -22.66
CA GLY A 60 -14.20 5.77 -23.85
C GLY A 60 -15.06 5.12 -24.96
N ASP A 61 -15.38 3.83 -24.92
CA ASP A 61 -16.20 3.17 -25.96
C ASP A 61 -17.10 2.07 -25.37
N ASP A 62 -18.35 2.44 -25.09
CA ASP A 62 -19.44 1.55 -24.70
C ASP A 62 -20.00 0.83 -25.93
N ASP A 63 -19.51 -0.39 -26.22
CA ASP A 63 -20.23 -1.51 -26.86
C ASP A 63 -19.27 -2.69 -27.16
N GLY A 64 -18.99 -3.55 -26.16
CA GLY A 64 -18.19 -4.77 -26.38
C GLY A 64 -18.22 -5.76 -25.20
N PRO A 65 -18.17 -7.09 -25.44
CA PRO A 65 -18.51 -8.08 -24.43
C PRO A 65 -17.45 -8.23 -23.35
N SER A 66 -17.90 -8.38 -22.11
CA SER A 66 -17.10 -8.65 -20.91
C SER A 66 -16.17 -9.87 -21.11
N THR A 67 -14.86 -9.63 -20.99
CA THR A 67 -13.85 -10.69 -20.89
C THR A 67 -12.93 -10.37 -19.71
N ASP A 68 -13.41 -10.68 -18.50
CA ASP A 68 -12.76 -10.34 -17.22
C ASP A 68 -11.32 -10.89 -17.08
N ASP A 69 -10.94 -11.94 -17.80
CA ASP A 69 -9.58 -12.52 -17.69
C ASP A 69 -8.53 -11.99 -18.70
N VAL A 70 -8.97 -11.25 -19.73
CA VAL A 70 -8.13 -10.83 -20.86
C VAL A 70 -7.78 -9.33 -20.80
N VAL A 71 -8.55 -8.52 -20.08
CA VAL A 71 -8.34 -7.06 -19.93
C VAL A 71 -7.50 -6.70 -18.69
N GLU A 72 -7.60 -7.46 -17.58
CA GLU A 72 -6.81 -7.18 -16.36
C GLU A 72 -5.30 -7.45 -16.51
N ARG A 73 -4.92 -8.52 -17.21
CA ARG A 73 -3.50 -8.88 -17.42
C ARG A 73 -2.70 -7.83 -18.21
N PRO A 74 -3.26 -7.21 -19.26
CA PRO A 74 -2.66 -6.05 -19.92
C PRO A 74 -2.39 -4.87 -18.98
N ILE A 75 -3.38 -4.46 -18.17
CA ILE A 75 -3.26 -3.30 -17.27
C ILE A 75 -2.16 -3.55 -16.23
N GLN A 76 -2.17 -4.73 -15.59
CA GLN A 76 -1.14 -5.06 -14.60
C GLN A 76 0.27 -5.11 -15.21
N GLN A 77 0.41 -5.53 -16.48
CA GLN A 77 1.69 -5.49 -17.20
C GLN A 77 2.12 -4.05 -17.52
N GLN A 78 1.19 -3.18 -17.91
CA GLN A 78 1.45 -1.76 -18.16
C GLN A 78 1.85 -1.04 -16.86
N VAL A 79 1.13 -1.25 -15.76
CA VAL A 79 1.51 -0.71 -14.44
C VAL A 79 2.92 -1.15 -14.06
N ASN A 80 3.25 -2.44 -14.22
CA ASN A 80 4.59 -2.94 -13.91
C ASN A 80 5.69 -2.33 -14.80
N ALA A 81 5.35 -2.05 -16.07
CA ALA A 81 6.23 -1.36 -17.00
C ALA A 81 6.48 0.10 -16.59
N LEU A 82 5.42 0.85 -16.24
CA LEU A 82 5.53 2.22 -15.75
C LEU A 82 6.33 2.30 -14.45
N VAL A 83 6.05 1.39 -13.49
CA VAL A 83 6.83 1.27 -12.25
C VAL A 83 8.31 1.04 -12.57
N ALA A 84 8.65 0.11 -13.46
CA ALA A 84 10.04 -0.15 -13.81
C ALA A 84 10.76 1.09 -14.38
N LEU A 85 10.05 1.93 -15.14
CA LEU A 85 10.59 3.16 -15.69
C LEU A 85 10.77 4.23 -14.64
N LEU A 86 9.80 4.37 -13.74
CA LEU A 86 9.88 5.27 -12.61
C LEU A 86 11.09 4.94 -11.73
N LEU A 87 11.29 3.66 -11.41
CA LEU A 87 12.47 3.21 -10.67
C LEU A 87 13.78 3.53 -11.40
N SER A 88 13.81 3.31 -12.72
CA SER A 88 14.98 3.64 -13.55
C SER A 88 15.25 5.14 -13.64
N ALA A 89 14.21 5.97 -13.70
CA ALA A 89 14.33 7.43 -13.79
C ALA A 89 14.86 8.00 -12.47
N ALA A 90 14.27 7.60 -11.33
CA ALA A 90 14.73 8.00 -10.00
C ALA A 90 16.20 7.58 -9.76
N GLU A 91 16.58 6.36 -10.17
CA GLU A 91 17.97 5.91 -10.05
C GLU A 91 18.94 6.73 -10.91
N GLN A 92 18.52 7.17 -12.11
CA GLN A 92 19.38 7.95 -13.00
C GLN A 92 19.62 9.38 -12.49
N GLU A 93 18.59 10.02 -11.92
CA GLU A 93 18.73 11.37 -11.35
C GLU A 93 19.55 11.34 -10.07
N GLY A 94 19.27 10.37 -9.19
CA GLY A 94 20.14 10.04 -8.05
C GLY A 94 20.22 11.12 -6.97
N SER A 95 19.15 11.91 -6.78
CA SER A 95 19.07 12.87 -5.67
C SER A 95 18.71 12.18 -4.33
N PRO A 96 18.87 12.87 -3.19
CA PRO A 96 18.38 12.37 -1.91
C PRO A 96 16.88 12.03 -1.91
N ASP A 97 16.07 12.81 -2.64
CA ASP A 97 14.63 12.59 -2.72
C ASP A 97 14.32 11.34 -3.55
N ASP A 98 15.07 11.09 -4.63
CA ASP A 98 14.98 9.86 -5.42
C ASP A 98 15.36 8.62 -4.60
N ALA A 99 16.44 8.71 -3.83
CA ALA A 99 16.85 7.63 -2.94
C ALA A 99 15.79 7.36 -1.85
N GLY A 100 15.12 8.41 -1.36
CA GLY A 100 13.96 8.32 -0.47
C GLY A 100 12.77 7.61 -1.12
N LEU A 101 12.40 8.03 -2.34
CA LEU A 101 11.32 7.44 -3.12
C LEU A 101 11.56 5.95 -3.39
N LEU A 102 12.75 5.59 -3.87
CA LEU A 102 13.14 4.19 -4.09
C LEU A 102 13.07 3.37 -2.80
N ARG A 103 13.41 3.96 -1.65
CA ARG A 103 13.29 3.30 -0.35
C ARG A 103 11.83 3.07 0.04
N VAL A 104 10.91 4.01 -0.21
CA VAL A 104 9.47 3.81 0.00
C VAL A 104 8.92 2.76 -0.97
N LEU A 105 9.26 2.83 -2.25
CA LEU A 105 8.77 1.87 -3.23
C LEU A 105 9.28 0.46 -2.94
N SER A 106 10.47 0.31 -2.35
CA SER A 106 10.96 -0.99 -1.88
C SER A 106 10.09 -1.63 -0.79
N THR A 107 9.28 -0.84 -0.07
CA THR A 107 8.38 -1.34 0.98
C THR A 107 6.96 -1.54 0.49
N LEU A 108 6.50 -0.73 -0.47
CA LEU A 108 5.12 -0.78 -0.99
C LEU A 108 4.96 -1.78 -2.14
N LEU A 109 5.97 -1.92 -2.99
CA LEU A 109 5.93 -2.86 -4.10
C LEU A 109 6.06 -4.30 -3.59
N GLY A 110 5.56 -5.25 -4.38
CA GLY A 110 5.77 -6.68 -4.18
C GLY A 110 6.79 -7.26 -5.16
N GLY A 111 7.36 -8.42 -4.81
CA GLY A 111 8.21 -9.23 -5.68
C GLY A 111 9.38 -8.45 -6.31
N ARG A 112 9.57 -8.62 -7.63
CA ARG A 112 10.72 -8.05 -8.35
C ARG A 112 10.78 -6.52 -8.32
N GLY A 113 9.64 -5.83 -8.21
CA GLY A 113 9.59 -4.37 -8.13
C GLY A 113 10.24 -3.87 -6.84
N ALA A 114 9.91 -4.51 -5.71
CA ALA A 114 10.51 -4.21 -4.42
C ALA A 114 12.03 -4.45 -4.42
N ASP A 115 12.45 -5.61 -4.94
CA ASP A 115 13.88 -5.98 -5.02
C ASP A 115 14.67 -4.97 -5.87
N THR A 116 14.08 -4.52 -6.98
CA THR A 116 14.69 -3.56 -7.89
C THR A 116 14.81 -2.18 -7.24
N ALA A 117 13.72 -1.69 -6.61
CA ALA A 117 13.71 -0.43 -5.90
C ALA A 117 14.73 -0.41 -4.75
N LYS A 118 14.79 -1.50 -3.98
CA LYS A 118 15.77 -1.69 -2.90
C LYS A 118 17.20 -1.63 -3.43
N ALA A 119 17.51 -2.42 -4.46
CA ALA A 119 18.85 -2.48 -5.03
C ALA A 119 19.27 -1.13 -5.64
N ALA A 120 18.35 -0.40 -6.26
CA ALA A 120 18.60 0.95 -6.79
C ALA A 120 18.92 1.94 -5.66
N ALA A 121 18.12 1.97 -4.58
CA ALA A 121 18.39 2.81 -3.41
C ALA A 121 19.76 2.50 -2.79
N GLU A 122 20.10 1.20 -2.65
CA GLU A 122 21.40 0.77 -2.12
C GLU A 122 22.58 1.23 -3.00
N ARG A 123 22.42 1.23 -4.33
CA ARG A 123 23.44 1.75 -5.26
C ARG A 123 23.63 3.26 -5.12
N LEU A 124 22.56 4.03 -4.97
CA LEU A 124 22.65 5.47 -4.73
C LEU A 124 23.39 5.77 -3.42
N VAL A 125 23.05 5.05 -2.34
CA VAL A 125 23.74 5.18 -1.06
C VAL A 125 25.22 4.82 -1.17
N ALA A 126 25.55 3.73 -1.87
CA ALA A 126 26.94 3.32 -2.11
C ALA A 126 27.72 4.36 -2.94
N ALA A 127 27.03 5.10 -3.81
CA ALA A 127 27.59 6.23 -4.57
C ALA A 127 27.71 7.53 -3.75
N GLY A 128 27.27 7.53 -2.48
CA GLY A 128 27.38 8.67 -1.56
C GLY A 128 26.15 9.55 -1.49
N VAL A 129 25.02 9.16 -2.10
CA VAL A 129 23.76 9.88 -1.97
C VAL A 129 23.21 9.69 -0.55
N SER A 130 22.92 10.79 0.14
CA SER A 130 22.34 10.76 1.47
C SER A 130 20.87 10.37 1.42
N LEU A 131 20.42 9.52 2.34
CA LEU A 131 18.99 9.27 2.51
C LEU A 131 18.31 10.34 3.36
N PRO A 132 17.02 10.64 3.11
CA PRO A 132 16.19 11.36 4.06
C PRO A 132 16.18 10.66 5.42
N ARG A 133 16.12 11.44 6.50
CA ARG A 133 16.16 10.91 7.88
C ARG A 133 15.06 9.90 8.18
N TRP A 134 13.92 10.02 7.53
CA TRP A 134 12.77 9.13 7.69
C TRP A 134 12.92 7.81 6.91
N ALA A 135 13.84 7.71 5.95
CA ALA A 135 13.86 6.60 4.99
C ALA A 135 14.32 5.27 5.60
N ALA A 136 15.25 5.28 6.55
CA ALA A 136 15.76 4.07 7.17
C ALA A 136 14.66 3.23 7.87
N PRO A 137 13.82 3.79 8.77
CA PRO A 137 12.78 3.02 9.44
C PRO A 137 11.55 2.69 8.57
N ALA A 138 11.40 3.27 7.38
CA ALA A 138 10.24 3.02 6.51
C ALA A 138 9.99 1.52 6.26
N GLY A 139 8.71 1.13 6.25
CA GLY A 139 8.23 -0.25 6.14
C GLY A 139 8.26 -1.05 7.43
N ARG A 140 8.86 -0.54 8.51
CA ARG A 140 9.10 -1.30 9.76
C ARG A 140 8.63 -0.57 11.01
N PRO A 141 7.34 -0.17 11.11
CA PRO A 141 6.84 0.44 12.33
C PRO A 141 6.75 -0.56 13.48
N ALA A 142 6.86 -0.09 14.73
CA ALA A 142 6.53 -0.92 15.89
C ALA A 142 5.04 -1.26 15.90
N VAL A 143 4.69 -2.47 16.31
CA VAL A 143 3.31 -2.91 16.50
C VAL A 143 2.91 -2.65 17.95
N GLU A 144 1.99 -1.73 18.18
CA GLU A 144 1.62 -1.28 19.53
C GLU A 144 0.39 -2.03 20.05
N ARG A 145 -0.64 -2.17 19.22
CA ARG A 145 -1.89 -2.85 19.59
C ARG A 145 -2.54 -3.47 18.37
N VAL A 146 -3.22 -4.58 18.61
CA VAL A 146 -3.96 -5.30 17.58
C VAL A 146 -5.30 -5.71 18.15
N TRP A 147 -6.37 -5.42 17.42
CA TRP A 147 -7.73 -5.74 17.84
C TRP A 147 -8.66 -5.89 16.65
N CYS A 148 -9.86 -6.41 16.92
CA CYS A 148 -10.87 -6.67 15.93
C CYS A 148 -12.22 -6.11 16.40
N TYR A 149 -12.96 -5.51 15.48
CA TYR A 149 -14.39 -5.26 15.63
C TYR A 149 -15.12 -6.16 14.63
N ARG A 150 -16.07 -6.97 15.09
CA ARG A 150 -16.77 -7.91 14.21
C ARG A 150 -18.23 -8.03 14.56
N ASP A 151 -19.04 -8.49 13.62
CA ASP A 151 -20.34 -9.02 13.99
C ASP A 151 -20.21 -10.45 14.58
N THR A 152 -21.19 -10.81 15.40
CA THR A 152 -21.28 -12.09 16.11
C THR A 152 -21.65 -13.26 15.21
N LEU A 153 -22.12 -12.99 13.97
CA LEU A 153 -22.44 -14.01 12.97
C LEU A 153 -21.20 -14.39 12.13
N GLY A 154 -20.13 -13.59 12.20
CA GLY A 154 -18.90 -13.78 11.46
C GLY A 154 -18.99 -13.37 9.99
N VAL A 155 -19.93 -12.50 9.63
CA VAL A 155 -20.15 -12.03 8.26
C VAL A 155 -19.06 -11.04 7.86
N GLN A 156 -18.74 -10.10 8.73
CA GLN A 156 -17.78 -9.02 8.56
C GLN A 156 -16.92 -8.85 9.79
N GLU A 157 -15.66 -8.48 9.54
CA GLU A 157 -14.75 -8.06 10.59
C GLU A 157 -13.86 -6.91 10.12
N SER A 158 -13.64 -5.96 11.00
CA SER A 158 -12.60 -4.95 10.87
C SER A 158 -11.40 -5.35 11.73
N ILE A 159 -10.27 -5.62 11.11
CA ILE A 159 -9.00 -5.82 11.81
C ILE A 159 -8.30 -4.48 11.90
N VAL A 160 -7.94 -4.08 13.12
CA VAL A 160 -7.26 -2.82 13.39
C VAL A 160 -5.90 -3.07 14.02
N VAL A 161 -4.88 -2.47 13.41
CA VAL A 161 -3.49 -2.56 13.86
C VAL A 161 -2.96 -1.16 14.11
N GLU A 162 -2.62 -0.88 15.36
CA GLU A 162 -1.98 0.36 15.79
C GLU A 162 -0.46 0.20 15.69
N PHE A 163 0.17 1.10 14.96
CA PHE A 163 1.59 1.13 14.63
C PHE A 163 2.25 2.41 15.12
N ALA A 164 3.57 2.38 15.32
CA ALA A 164 4.34 3.56 15.67
C ALA A 164 5.70 3.66 14.96
N TYR A 165 6.03 4.88 14.50
CA TYR A 165 7.39 5.28 14.19
C TYR A 165 7.90 6.21 15.29
N GLY A 166 8.52 5.62 16.32
CA GLY A 166 8.89 6.36 17.53
C GLY A 166 7.65 6.86 18.26
N HIS A 167 7.48 8.19 18.37
CA HIS A 167 6.35 8.80 19.06
C HIS A 167 5.14 9.08 18.14
N ARG A 168 5.23 8.77 16.85
CA ARG A 168 4.15 9.02 15.88
C ARG A 168 3.37 7.75 15.63
N GLN A 169 2.11 7.76 16.07
CA GLN A 169 1.18 6.64 15.92
C GLN A 169 0.33 6.79 14.65
N HIS A 170 0.05 5.65 14.04
CA HIS A 170 -0.96 5.50 13.00
C HIS A 170 -1.68 4.15 13.21
N ALA A 171 -2.91 4.03 12.73
CA ALA A 171 -3.66 2.79 12.72
C ALA A 171 -4.02 2.44 11.28
N MET A 172 -3.93 1.15 10.97
CA MET A 172 -4.49 0.56 9.77
C MET A 172 -5.77 -0.17 10.16
N SER A 173 -6.86 0.11 9.47
CA SER A 173 -8.13 -0.57 9.65
C SER A 173 -8.51 -1.24 8.34
N VAL A 174 -8.86 -2.53 8.40
CA VAL A 174 -9.16 -3.34 7.21
C VAL A 174 -10.49 -4.03 7.44
N LEU A 175 -11.48 -3.71 6.61
CA LEU A 175 -12.78 -4.38 6.60
C LEU A 175 -12.71 -5.59 5.66
N ILE A 176 -13.04 -6.75 6.21
CA ILE A 176 -13.12 -8.03 5.49
C ILE A 176 -14.59 -8.46 5.51
N ASP A 177 -15.09 -8.87 4.35
CA ASP A 177 -16.46 -9.35 4.18
C ASP A 177 -16.47 -10.80 3.67
N HIS A 178 -16.87 -11.71 4.56
CA HIS A 178 -16.88 -13.15 4.32
C HIS A 178 -18.08 -13.59 3.47
N GLU A 179 -19.14 -12.80 3.38
CA GLU A 179 -20.27 -13.06 2.48
C GLU A 179 -19.94 -12.64 1.04
N LEU A 180 -19.09 -11.63 0.87
CA LEU A 180 -18.56 -11.18 -0.42
C LEU A 180 -17.23 -11.85 -0.78
N GLY A 181 -17.06 -13.12 -0.43
CA GLY A 181 -15.93 -13.94 -0.85
C GLY A 181 -14.69 -13.88 0.04
N GLY A 182 -14.73 -13.15 1.16
CA GLY A 182 -13.64 -13.11 2.16
C GLY A 182 -12.50 -12.16 1.81
N GLY A 183 -12.67 -11.31 0.79
CA GLY A 183 -11.69 -10.31 0.37
C GLY A 183 -11.69 -9.05 1.23
N VAL A 184 -10.76 -8.16 0.92
CA VAL A 184 -10.73 -6.80 1.48
C VAL A 184 -11.87 -6.00 0.86
N LYS A 185 -12.82 -5.58 1.70
CA LYS A 185 -13.94 -4.72 1.30
C LYS A 185 -13.55 -3.25 1.36
N ASP A 186 -12.79 -2.87 2.38
CA ASP A 186 -12.33 -1.50 2.59
C ASP A 186 -11.01 -1.49 3.40
N VAL A 187 -10.19 -0.46 3.22
CA VAL A 187 -8.96 -0.26 3.99
C VAL A 187 -8.62 1.22 4.10
N TRP A 188 -8.42 1.69 5.33
CA TRP A 188 -8.07 3.08 5.57
C TRP A 188 -7.05 3.21 6.70
N PHE A 189 -6.49 4.41 6.80
CA PHE A 189 -5.52 4.75 7.83
C PHE A 189 -5.99 5.93 8.67
N THR A 190 -5.62 5.92 9.93
CA THR A 190 -5.85 7.01 10.88
C THR A 190 -4.52 7.37 11.54
N GLU A 191 -4.27 8.65 11.83
CA GLU A 191 -3.01 9.08 12.42
C GLU A 191 -3.18 10.06 13.58
N GLY A 192 -2.08 10.24 14.33
CA GLY A 192 -2.01 11.25 15.37
C GLY A 192 -2.96 10.99 16.54
N ARG A 193 -3.75 12.00 16.92
CA ARG A 193 -4.58 11.94 18.13
C ARG A 193 -5.80 11.03 17.97
N ASP A 194 -6.23 10.79 16.74
CA ASP A 194 -7.46 10.03 16.47
C ASP A 194 -7.24 8.53 16.67
N VAL A 195 -6.00 8.04 16.50
CA VAL A 195 -5.60 6.67 16.83
C VAL A 195 -5.95 6.29 18.27
N ALA A 196 -5.70 7.20 19.22
CA ALA A 196 -5.94 6.96 20.64
C ALA A 196 -7.43 6.77 20.98
N ARG A 197 -8.34 7.26 20.14
CA ARG A 197 -9.80 7.18 20.33
C ARG A 197 -10.45 6.05 19.55
N LEU A 198 -9.80 5.57 18.51
CA LEU A 198 -10.36 4.60 17.57
C LEU A 198 -11.00 3.40 18.30
N ARG A 199 -10.25 2.73 19.19
CA ARG A 199 -10.80 1.58 19.94
C ARG A 199 -11.98 1.95 20.84
N SER A 200 -11.95 3.10 21.51
CA SER A 200 -13.06 3.52 22.38
C SER A 200 -14.31 3.88 21.59
N ASP A 201 -14.14 4.43 20.38
CA ASP A 201 -15.25 4.81 19.50
C ASP A 201 -15.97 3.54 19.00
N TYR A 202 -15.20 2.53 18.55
CA TYR A 202 -15.75 1.21 18.19
C TYR A 202 -16.39 0.49 19.38
N ALA A 203 -15.78 0.54 20.56
CA ALA A 203 -16.37 -0.06 21.76
C ALA A 203 -17.69 0.62 22.15
N SER A 204 -17.77 1.95 21.97
CA SER A 204 -18.99 2.71 22.23
C SER A 204 -20.10 2.38 21.23
N ALA A 205 -19.76 2.26 19.93
CA ALA A 205 -20.68 1.83 18.89
C ALA A 205 -21.17 0.39 19.14
N SER A 206 -20.27 -0.52 19.51
CA SER A 206 -20.59 -1.91 19.83
C SER A 206 -21.52 -2.04 21.03
N ALA A 207 -21.36 -1.20 22.05
CA ALA A 207 -22.23 -1.20 23.23
C ALA A 207 -23.69 -0.87 22.91
N THR A 208 -23.96 -0.21 21.78
CA THR A 208 -25.31 0.11 21.30
C THR A 208 -25.85 -0.88 20.26
N GLU A 209 -25.02 -1.80 19.76
CA GLU A 209 -25.32 -2.72 18.66
C GLU A 209 -25.13 -4.19 19.11
N PRO A 210 -26.20 -4.89 19.55
CA PRO A 210 -26.12 -6.18 20.25
C PRO A 210 -25.46 -7.32 19.47
N ILE A 211 -25.32 -7.18 18.15
CA ILE A 211 -24.77 -8.19 17.26
C ILE A 211 -23.30 -7.96 16.94
N THR A 212 -22.63 -7.02 17.61
CA THR A 212 -21.23 -6.67 17.35
C THR A 212 -20.37 -6.77 18.61
N GLU A 213 -19.08 -7.01 18.45
CA GLU A 213 -18.14 -7.08 19.56
C GLU A 213 -16.76 -6.53 19.18
N VAL A 214 -16.06 -6.02 20.19
CA VAL A 214 -14.66 -5.58 20.09
C VAL A 214 -13.78 -6.54 20.91
N LEU A 215 -12.79 -7.14 20.25
CA LEU A 215 -11.90 -8.15 20.84
C LEU A 215 -10.44 -7.72 20.68
N ASP A 216 -9.60 -8.02 21.68
CA ASP A 216 -8.15 -7.95 21.50
C ASP A 216 -7.70 -9.14 20.65
N LEU A 217 -6.72 -8.91 19.77
CA LEU A 217 -6.22 -9.91 18.82
C LEU A 217 -4.70 -10.00 18.95
N GLY A 218 -4.15 -11.20 18.78
CA GLY A 218 -2.69 -11.36 18.71
C GLY A 218 -2.14 -10.88 17.35
N PRO A 219 -0.93 -10.29 17.29
CA PRO A 219 -0.35 -9.87 16.02
C PRO A 219 -0.21 -11.00 14.99
N ALA A 220 0.12 -12.23 15.43
CA ALA A 220 0.23 -13.39 14.54
C ALA A 220 -1.13 -13.82 13.96
N GLU A 221 -2.19 -13.71 14.77
CA GLU A 221 -3.55 -14.02 14.35
C GLU A 221 -4.07 -12.97 13.35
N ALA A 222 -3.82 -11.69 13.60
CA ALA A 222 -4.12 -10.63 12.65
C ALA A 222 -3.37 -10.82 11.33
N ALA A 223 -2.08 -11.13 11.36
CA ALA A 223 -1.29 -11.38 10.17
C ALA A 223 -1.90 -12.52 9.32
N ALA A 224 -2.26 -13.64 9.96
CA ALA A 224 -2.86 -14.78 9.26
C ALA A 224 -4.23 -14.44 8.63
N ARG A 225 -5.08 -13.67 9.33
CA ARG A 225 -6.39 -13.25 8.79
C ARG A 225 -6.24 -12.26 7.64
N LEU A 226 -5.35 -11.27 7.76
CA LEU A 226 -5.06 -10.30 6.70
C LEU A 226 -4.46 -10.99 5.47
N GLN A 227 -3.55 -11.94 5.65
CA GLN A 227 -2.99 -12.72 4.55
C GLN A 227 -4.07 -13.52 3.82
N ARG A 228 -4.95 -14.19 4.57
CA ARG A 228 -6.09 -14.91 3.96
C ARG A 228 -6.97 -13.96 3.15
N ALA A 229 -7.33 -12.79 3.69
CA ALA A 229 -8.14 -11.83 2.96
C ALA A 229 -7.46 -11.34 1.66
N LEU A 230 -6.13 -11.19 1.68
CA LEU A 230 -5.34 -10.81 0.50
C LEU A 230 -5.18 -11.93 -0.54
N GLU A 231 -5.51 -13.18 -0.21
CA GLU A 231 -5.57 -14.29 -1.17
C GLU A 231 -6.87 -14.28 -1.99
N HIS A 232 -7.88 -13.52 -1.55
CA HIS A 232 -9.14 -13.33 -2.25
C HIS A 232 -9.14 -12.00 -3.03
N PRO A 233 -9.86 -11.91 -4.16
CA PRO A 233 -10.09 -10.63 -4.82
C PRO A 233 -10.73 -9.62 -3.87
N PRO A 234 -10.33 -8.33 -3.90
CA PRO A 234 -11.04 -7.29 -3.14
C PRO A 234 -12.52 -7.23 -3.53
N CYS A 235 -13.37 -6.83 -2.59
CA CYS A 235 -14.83 -6.81 -2.76
C CYS A 235 -15.49 -5.49 -2.28
N PRO A 236 -14.98 -4.31 -2.70
CA PRO A 236 -15.63 -3.03 -2.37
C PRO A 236 -17.04 -2.97 -3.01
N GLU A 237 -18.00 -2.40 -2.30
CA GLU A 237 -19.36 -2.17 -2.81
C GLU A 237 -19.65 -0.70 -3.09
N GLN A 238 -18.95 0.20 -2.42
CA GLN A 238 -19.12 1.64 -2.57
C GLN A 238 -17.92 2.27 -3.31
N PRO A 239 -18.13 3.39 -4.04
CA PRO A 239 -17.04 4.04 -4.77
C PRO A 239 -15.85 4.46 -3.90
N ASP A 240 -16.11 4.99 -2.71
CA ASP A 240 -15.08 5.37 -1.73
C ASP A 240 -14.27 4.15 -1.26
N GLN A 241 -14.92 3.02 -1.04
CA GLN A 241 -14.24 1.76 -0.70
C GLN A 241 -13.33 1.28 -1.84
N ALA A 242 -13.79 1.41 -3.09
CA ALA A 242 -13.00 1.02 -4.25
C ALA A 242 -11.76 1.92 -4.40
N GLU A 243 -11.93 3.23 -4.24
CA GLU A 243 -10.82 4.20 -4.22
C GLU A 243 -9.81 3.89 -3.11
N ASP A 244 -10.29 3.64 -1.89
CA ASP A 244 -9.45 3.33 -0.73
C ASP A 244 -8.70 2.01 -0.90
N VAL A 245 -9.35 0.97 -1.43
CA VAL A 245 -8.70 -0.30 -1.77
C VAL A 245 -7.61 -0.09 -2.81
N VAL A 246 -7.88 0.57 -3.93
CA VAL A 246 -6.87 0.83 -4.98
C VAL A 246 -5.67 1.58 -4.39
N ARG A 247 -5.94 2.62 -3.60
CA ARG A 247 -4.93 3.50 -3.00
C ARG A 247 -4.06 2.79 -1.97
N PHE A 248 -4.67 2.03 -1.06
CA PHE A 248 -4.02 1.57 0.16
C PHE A 248 -3.65 0.08 0.16
N LEU A 249 -4.07 -0.70 -0.84
CA LEU A 249 -3.72 -2.11 -0.95
C LEU A 249 -2.19 -2.39 -0.96
N PRO A 250 -1.32 -1.57 -1.60
CA PRO A 250 0.13 -1.75 -1.49
C PRO A 250 0.64 -1.66 -0.05
N LEU A 251 0.17 -0.66 0.70
CA LEU A 251 0.56 -0.46 2.10
C LEU A 251 -0.04 -1.55 3.02
N LEU A 252 -1.28 -1.98 2.76
CA LEU A 252 -1.88 -3.12 3.45
C LEU A 252 -1.03 -4.39 3.28
N ARG A 253 -0.64 -4.73 2.04
CA ARG A 253 0.23 -5.88 1.77
C ARG A 253 1.56 -5.76 2.50
N SER A 254 2.17 -4.58 2.48
CA SER A 254 3.40 -4.27 3.21
C SER A 254 3.25 -4.52 4.72
N ARG A 255 2.17 -4.03 5.33
CA ARG A 255 1.89 -4.20 6.76
C ARG A 255 1.55 -5.64 7.14
N ALA A 256 0.78 -6.35 6.33
CA ALA A 256 0.50 -7.76 6.55
C ALA A 256 1.78 -8.61 6.53
N ALA A 257 2.67 -8.37 5.57
CA ALA A 257 3.97 -9.04 5.50
C ALA A 257 4.85 -8.69 6.71
N TRP A 258 4.92 -7.41 7.08
CA TRP A 258 5.68 -6.97 8.25
C TRP A 258 5.17 -7.59 9.56
N LEU A 259 3.86 -7.72 9.76
CA LEU A 259 3.29 -8.38 10.94
C LEU A 259 3.71 -9.85 11.04
N THR A 260 3.81 -10.56 9.92
CA THR A 260 4.35 -11.93 9.90
C THR A 260 5.83 -11.97 10.28
N GLU A 261 6.65 -11.05 9.76
CA GLU A 261 8.06 -10.97 10.13
C GLU A 261 8.26 -10.64 11.61
N ALA A 262 7.58 -9.60 12.09
CA ALA A 262 7.69 -9.14 13.48
C ALA A 262 7.23 -10.19 14.51
N THR A 263 6.30 -11.07 14.13
CA THR A 263 5.84 -12.17 15.00
C THR A 263 6.77 -13.37 15.00
N ALA A 264 7.46 -13.63 13.89
CA ALA A 264 8.47 -14.67 13.81
C ALA A 264 9.71 -14.35 14.67
N GLU A 265 10.11 -13.07 14.76
CA GLU A 265 11.25 -12.63 15.59
C GLU A 265 11.01 -12.76 17.10
N VAL A 266 9.75 -12.79 17.55
CA VAL A 266 9.36 -12.85 18.97
C VAL A 266 9.27 -14.29 19.50
N THR A 267 9.21 -15.30 18.62
CA THR A 267 9.17 -16.71 19.04
C THR A 267 10.60 -17.22 19.27
N PRO A 268 11.06 -17.49 20.51
CA PRO A 268 12.39 -18.06 20.70
C PRO A 268 12.42 -19.48 20.10
N ALA A 269 13.51 -19.80 19.40
CA ALA A 269 13.78 -21.16 18.95
C ALA A 269 13.75 -22.14 20.16
N PRO A 270 13.23 -23.38 19.98
CA PRO A 270 13.06 -24.35 21.07
C PRO A 270 14.38 -24.77 21.72
#